data_AF-W5SC76-F1
#
_entry.id   AF-W5SC76-F1
#
_cell.length_a   1.000
_cell.length_b   1.000
_cell.length_c   1.000
_cell.angle_alpha   90.00
_cell.angle_beta   90.00
_cell.angle_gamma   90.00
#
_symmetry.space_group_name_H-M   'P 1'
#
loop_
_entity.id
_entity.type
_entity.pdbx_description
1 polymer ?
#
loop_
_entity_poly.entity_id
_entity_poly.type
_entity_poly.pdbx_seq_one_letter_code
_entity_poly.pdbx_strand_id
1 'polypeptide(L)'
;QYKDKPHFIIENNKYNDLEKIIGKLKKSVERVEAAAKEDEKEIRNNVFSILLEQLRHKVDTSVLVPMLKEYLNKQNKLEYNKVFNNHYYYEILELVESGGNYLKLGESEKITS
;
A
#
# COMPACT_ATOMS: atom_id res chain seq x y z
N GLN A 1 6.88 31.10 33.91
CA GLN A 1 7.95 30.72 34.86
C GLN A 1 7.77 29.27 35.32
N TYR A 2 8.13 28.30 34.46
CA TYR A 2 8.14 26.86 34.82
C TYR A 2 9.52 26.21 34.68
N LYS A 3 10.45 26.89 33.99
CA LYS A 3 11.79 26.38 33.69
C LYS A 3 12.73 26.37 34.91
N ASP A 4 12.50 27.25 35.88
CA ASP A 4 13.40 27.42 37.04
C ASP A 4 12.93 26.66 38.29
N LYS A 5 11.93 25.79 38.15
CA LYS A 5 11.45 24.95 39.26
C LYS A 5 12.42 23.78 39.47
N PRO A 6 12.80 23.45 40.72
CA PRO A 6 13.80 22.41 41.02
C PRO A 6 13.36 21.00 40.59
N HIS A 7 12.05 20.77 40.41
CA HIS A 7 11.47 19.52 39.92
C HIS A 7 11.48 19.41 38.37
N PHE A 8 11.89 20.46 37.66
CA PHE A 8 11.97 20.53 36.19
C PHE A 8 13.42 20.63 35.67
N ILE A 9 14.41 20.20 36.46
CA ILE A 9 15.80 20.10 36.00
C ILE A 9 15.91 18.91 35.04
N ILE A 10 15.84 19.17 33.73
CA ILE A 10 16.12 18.17 32.68
C ILE A 10 17.64 18.10 32.52
N GLU A 11 18.31 17.42 33.45
CA GLU A 11 19.70 17.01 33.26
C GLU A 11 19.73 15.84 32.26
N ASN A 12 20.23 16.09 31.05
CA ASN A 12 20.30 15.10 29.96
C ASN A 12 21.07 13.81 30.33
N ASN A 13 21.94 13.88 31.35
CA ASN A 13 22.72 12.74 31.87
C ASN A 13 22.02 11.96 33.01
N LYS A 14 20.92 12.48 33.56
CA LYS A 14 20.29 11.88 34.75
C LYS A 14 19.42 10.67 34.42
N TYR A 15 19.01 10.51 33.17
CA TYR A 15 18.03 9.52 32.74
C TYR A 15 18.53 8.65 31.58
N ASN A 16 19.48 7.78 31.89
CA ASN A 16 20.03 6.78 30.94
C ASN A 16 18.96 5.76 30.47
N ASP A 17 17.85 5.68 31.20
CA ASP A 17 16.65 4.92 30.87
C ASP A 17 15.85 5.54 29.72
N LEU A 18 15.92 6.85 29.47
CA LEU A 18 15.26 7.50 28.34
C LEU A 18 15.78 6.97 27.00
N GLU A 19 17.09 6.79 26.87
CA GLU A 19 17.69 6.23 25.65
C GLU A 19 17.19 4.80 25.39
N LYS A 20 17.04 4.00 26.45
CA LYS A 20 16.47 2.65 26.37
C LYS A 20 14.99 2.68 25.95
N ILE A 21 14.20 3.64 26.43
CA ILE A 21 12.79 3.81 26.04
C ILE A 21 12.70 4.22 24.56
N ILE A 22 13.49 5.21 24.13
CA ILE A 22 13.56 5.64 22.73
C ILE A 22 13.97 4.47 21.82
N GLY A 23 14.97 3.68 22.23
CA GLY A 23 15.42 2.51 21.48
C GLY A 23 14.35 1.43 21.34
N LYS A 24 13.55 1.17 22.38
CA LYS A 24 12.39 0.26 22.32
C LYS A 24 11.31 0.79 21.38
N LEU A 25 11.03 2.09 21.44
CA LEU A 25 10.01 2.73 20.61
C LEU A 25 10.38 2.67 19.12
N LYS A 26 11.65 2.95 18.78
CA LYS A 26 12.17 2.81 17.41
C LYS A 26 12.00 1.38 16.88
N LYS A 27 12.42 0.38 17.65
CA LYS A 27 12.27 -1.04 17.29
C LYS A 27 10.82 -1.47 17.10
N SER A 28 9.88 -0.95 17.90
CA SER A 28 8.45 -1.26 17.70
C SER A 28 7.90 -0.64 16.42
N VAL A 29 8.30 0.58 16.08
CA VAL A 29 7.89 1.25 14.83
C VAL A 29 8.45 0.50 13.62
N GLU A 30 9.75 0.17 13.62
CA GLU A 30 10.39 -0.63 12.57
C GLU A 30 9.69 -1.97 12.31
N ARG A 31 9.26 -2.66 13.38
CA ARG A 31 8.51 -3.92 13.27
C ARG A 31 7.13 -3.75 12.64
N VAL A 32 6.41 -2.68 13.01
CA VAL A 32 5.09 -2.37 12.43
C VAL A 32 5.23 -2.02 10.94
N GLU A 33 6.26 -1.25 10.57
CA GLU A 33 6.54 -0.94 9.17
C GLU A 33 6.91 -2.17 8.34
N ALA A 34 7.68 -3.11 8.91
CA ALA A 34 8.02 -4.35 8.25
C ALA A 34 6.79 -5.25 8.03
N ALA A 35 5.95 -5.41 9.06
CA ALA A 35 4.70 -6.17 8.95
C ALA A 35 3.74 -5.54 7.92
N ALA A 36 3.58 -4.22 7.92
CA ALA A 36 2.73 -3.53 6.94
C ALA A 36 3.21 -3.73 5.48
N LYS A 37 4.53 -3.81 5.26
CA LYS A 37 5.11 -4.11 3.93
C LYS A 37 4.90 -5.57 3.52
N GLU A 38 5.01 -6.50 4.46
CA GLU A 38 4.67 -7.92 4.22
C GLU A 38 3.19 -8.06 3.87
N ASP A 39 2.31 -7.42 4.63
CA ASP A 39 0.87 -7.40 4.39
C ASP A 39 0.53 -6.86 2.99
N GLU A 40 1.16 -5.75 2.57
CA GLU A 40 0.93 -5.18 1.23
C GLU A 40 1.34 -6.13 0.11
N LYS A 41 2.47 -6.83 0.28
CA LYS A 41 2.95 -7.83 -0.68
C LYS A 41 2.02 -9.04 -0.74
N GLU A 42 1.53 -9.51 0.39
CA GLU A 42 0.56 -10.61 0.45
C GLU A 42 -0.78 -10.23 -0.21
N ILE A 43 -1.32 -9.06 0.14
CA ILE A 43 -2.54 -8.52 -0.48
C ILE A 43 -2.36 -8.47 -2.00
N ARG A 44 -1.23 -7.95 -2.47
CA ARG A 44 -0.93 -7.88 -3.91
C ARG A 44 -0.89 -9.25 -4.58
N ASN A 45 -0.24 -10.23 -3.99
CA ASN A 45 -0.16 -11.59 -4.52
C ASN A 45 -1.54 -12.26 -4.58
N ASN A 46 -2.35 -12.03 -3.55
CA ASN A 46 -3.70 -12.57 -3.46
C ASN A 46 -4.62 -11.93 -4.51
N VAL A 47 -4.60 -10.60 -4.63
CA VAL A 47 -5.33 -9.87 -5.68
C VAL A 47 -4.92 -10.35 -7.08
N PHE A 48 -3.61 -10.50 -7.33
CA PHE A 48 -3.12 -11.02 -8.61
C PHE A 48 -3.65 -12.42 -8.91
N SER A 49 -3.59 -13.33 -7.93
CA SER A 49 -4.05 -14.72 -8.10
C SER A 49 -5.54 -14.79 -8.41
N ILE A 50 -6.36 -13.98 -7.73
CA ILE A 50 -7.81 -13.92 -7.96
C ILE A 50 -8.09 -13.40 -9.38
N LEU A 51 -7.49 -12.28 -9.78
CA LEU A 51 -7.73 -11.69 -11.10
C LEU A 51 -7.24 -12.59 -12.23
N LEU A 52 -6.11 -13.27 -12.04
CA LEU A 52 -5.60 -14.24 -13.00
C LEU A 52 -6.60 -15.38 -13.19
N GLU A 53 -7.12 -15.97 -12.11
CA GLU A 53 -8.08 -17.07 -12.20
C GLU A 53 -9.40 -16.63 -12.86
N GLN A 54 -9.87 -15.41 -12.56
CA GLN A 54 -11.09 -14.85 -13.16
C GLN A 54 -10.94 -14.62 -14.67
N LEU A 55 -9.76 -14.21 -15.14
CA LEU A 55 -9.55 -13.74 -16.51
C LEU A 55 -8.84 -14.74 -17.42
N ARG A 56 -8.15 -15.77 -16.88
CA ARG A 56 -7.38 -16.75 -17.69
C ARG A 56 -8.20 -17.49 -18.74
N HIS A 57 -9.52 -17.58 -18.53
CA HIS A 57 -10.45 -18.24 -19.45
C HIS A 57 -10.95 -17.32 -20.57
N LYS A 58 -10.69 -16.02 -20.45
CA LYS A 58 -11.16 -14.97 -21.37
C LYS A 58 -10.02 -14.33 -22.17
N VAL A 59 -8.83 -14.28 -21.59
CA VAL A 59 -7.64 -13.64 -22.17
C VAL A 59 -6.48 -14.61 -22.09
N ASP A 60 -5.71 -14.69 -23.18
CA ASP A 60 -4.50 -15.51 -23.22
C ASP A 60 -3.55 -15.15 -22.08
N THR A 61 -3.09 -16.17 -21.34
CA THR A 61 -2.21 -16.02 -20.17
C THR A 61 -0.93 -15.24 -20.49
N SER A 62 -0.40 -15.38 -21.71
CA SER A 62 0.79 -14.66 -22.19
C SER A 62 0.60 -13.15 -22.24
N VAL A 63 -0.62 -12.67 -22.49
CA VAL A 63 -0.99 -11.25 -22.53
C VAL A 63 -1.49 -10.79 -21.15
N LEU A 64 -2.28 -11.63 -20.49
CA LEU A 64 -2.91 -11.31 -19.21
C LEU A 64 -1.89 -11.10 -18.08
N VAL A 65 -0.88 -11.97 -17.97
CA VAL A 65 0.12 -11.89 -16.89
C VAL A 65 0.90 -10.56 -16.90
N PRO A 66 1.51 -10.11 -18.02
CA PRO A 66 2.22 -8.83 -18.02
C PRO A 66 1.26 -7.65 -17.80
N MET A 67 0.05 -7.71 -18.34
CA MET A 67 -0.96 -6.68 -18.18
C MET A 67 -1.42 -6.51 -16.73
N LEU A 68 -1.72 -7.62 -16.03
CA LEU A 68 -2.06 -7.60 -14.61
C LEU A 68 -0.91 -7.05 -13.76
N LYS A 69 0.34 -7.41 -14.09
CA LYS A 69 1.50 -6.88 -13.38
C LYS A 69 1.62 -5.37 -13.55
N GLU A 70 1.47 -4.87 -14.77
CA GLU A 70 1.54 -3.43 -15.05
C GLU A 70 0.40 -2.67 -14.36
N TYR A 71 -0.82 -3.19 -14.47
CA TYR A 71 -2.00 -2.61 -13.83
C TYR A 71 -1.83 -2.53 -12.31
N LEU A 72 -1.45 -3.63 -11.64
CA LEU A 72 -1.26 -3.63 -10.18
C LEU A 72 -0.08 -2.76 -9.72
N ASN A 73 0.96 -2.60 -10.55
CA ASN A 73 2.08 -1.69 -10.26
C ASN A 73 1.66 -0.20 -10.27
N LYS A 74 0.63 0.16 -11.03
CA LYS A 74 0.12 1.54 -11.10
C LYS A 74 -0.82 1.88 -9.95
N GLN A 75 -1.32 0.88 -9.22
CA GLN A 75 -2.23 1.10 -8.11
C GLN A 75 -1.45 1.56 -6.87
N ASN A 76 -1.83 2.72 -6.32
CA ASN A 76 -1.23 3.26 -5.10
C ASN A 76 -1.49 2.38 -3.86
N LYS A 77 -2.66 1.72 -3.82
CA LYS A 77 -3.05 0.81 -2.75
C LYS A 77 -4.04 -0.21 -3.27
N LEU A 78 -3.83 -1.47 -2.90
CA LEU A 78 -4.75 -2.55 -3.22
C LEU A 78 -5.65 -2.85 -2.03
N GLU A 79 -6.95 -2.91 -2.30
CA GLU A 79 -7.98 -3.21 -1.31
C GLU A 79 -8.80 -4.44 -1.72
N TYR A 80 -9.02 -5.36 -0.77
CA TYR A 80 -9.84 -6.55 -1.02
C TYR A 80 -11.28 -6.22 -1.38
N ASN A 81 -11.84 -5.15 -0.82
CA ASN A 81 -13.21 -4.74 -1.12
C ASN A 81 -13.41 -4.50 -2.63
N LYS A 82 -12.40 -3.94 -3.31
CA LYS A 82 -12.43 -3.74 -4.77
C LYS A 82 -12.35 -5.05 -5.55
N VAL A 83 -11.68 -6.08 -5.02
CA VAL A 83 -11.71 -7.44 -5.60
C VAL A 83 -13.10 -8.04 -5.47
N PHE A 84 -13.68 -8.00 -4.26
CA PHE A 84 -15.00 -8.58 -3.99
C PHE A 84 -16.12 -7.93 -4.80
N ASN A 85 -16.07 -6.62 -5.00
CA ASN A 85 -17.03 -5.90 -5.83
C ASN A 85 -16.73 -6.00 -7.34
N ASN A 86 -15.76 -6.84 -7.75
CA ASN A 86 -15.32 -7.01 -9.14
C ASN A 86 -14.86 -5.71 -9.83
N HIS A 87 -14.48 -4.68 -9.07
CA HIS A 87 -14.07 -3.38 -9.61
C HIS A 87 -12.86 -3.53 -10.52
N TYR A 88 -11.80 -4.16 -10.01
CA TYR A 88 -10.58 -4.40 -10.77
C TYR A 88 -10.82 -5.28 -12.00
N TYR A 89 -11.72 -6.25 -11.90
CA TYR A 89 -12.05 -7.13 -13.01
C TYR A 89 -12.64 -6.34 -14.18
N TYR A 90 -13.60 -5.44 -13.93
CA TYR A 90 -14.20 -4.62 -14.98
C TYR A 90 -13.23 -3.60 -15.56
N GLU A 91 -12.39 -2.97 -14.73
CA GLU A 91 -11.33 -2.09 -15.22
C GLU A 91 -10.41 -2.84 -16.19
N ILE A 92 -9.91 -4.02 -15.80
CA ILE A 92 -9.02 -4.82 -16.66
C ILE A 92 -9.71 -5.27 -17.96
N LEU A 93 -11.00 -5.63 -17.91
CA LEU A 93 -11.74 -5.94 -19.15
C LEU A 93 -11.82 -4.74 -20.09
N GLU A 94 -12.14 -3.56 -19.55
CA GLU A 94 -12.16 -2.32 -20.33
C GLU A 94 -10.78 -2.03 -20.94
N LEU A 95 -9.69 -2.33 -20.21
CA LEU A 95 -8.33 -2.21 -20.73
C LEU A 95 -8.06 -3.12 -21.93
N VAL A 96 -8.55 -4.36 -21.87
CA VAL A 96 -8.37 -5.36 -22.93
C VAL A 96 -9.20 -4.95 -24.15
N GLU A 97 -10.43 -4.51 -23.95
CA GLU A 97 -11.36 -4.09 -25.01
C GLU A 97 -10.93 -2.77 -25.69
N SER A 98 -10.35 -1.83 -24.93
CA SER A 98 -9.90 -0.52 -25.42
C SER A 98 -8.53 -0.52 -26.11
N GLY A 99 -7.87 -1.68 -26.22
CA GLY A 99 -6.59 -1.82 -26.93
C GLY A 99 -5.41 -1.11 -26.26
N GLY A 100 -5.45 -0.91 -24.93
CA GLY A 100 -4.30 -0.42 -24.16
C GLY A 100 -4.18 1.10 -23.96
N ASN A 101 -5.19 1.90 -24.28
CA ASN A 101 -5.14 3.37 -24.17
C ASN A 101 -5.35 3.97 -22.76
N TYR A 102 -5.20 3.18 -21.69
CA TYR A 102 -5.56 3.57 -20.32
C TYR A 102 -4.50 4.36 -19.55
N LEU A 103 -3.33 4.61 -20.14
CA LEU A 103 -2.29 5.46 -19.55
C LEU A 103 -2.77 6.89 -19.24
N LYS A 104 -3.98 7.27 -19.66
CA LYS A 104 -4.59 8.60 -19.42
C LYS A 104 -5.60 8.66 -18.27
N LEU A 105 -6.02 7.53 -17.68
CA LEU A 105 -7.12 7.54 -16.69
C LEU A 105 -6.66 7.96 -15.27
N GLY A 106 -5.35 8.02 -15.02
CA GLY A 106 -4.79 8.43 -13.72
C GLY A 106 -4.79 9.94 -13.44
N GLU A 107 -5.20 10.79 -14.40
CA GLU A 107 -5.05 12.26 -14.31
C GLU A 107 -6.35 13.06 -14.11
N SER A 108 -7.51 12.44 -13.92
CA SER A 108 -8.77 13.17 -13.66
C SER A 108 -9.57 12.41 -12.61
N GLU A 109 -9.95 12.95 -11.43
CA GLU A 109 -10.41 14.30 -11.12
C GLU A 109 -10.10 14.67 -9.66
N LYS A 110 -9.23 15.66 -9.42
CA LYS A 110 -9.40 16.55 -8.26
C LYS A 110 -10.42 17.61 -8.65
N ILE A 111 -11.70 17.34 -8.44
CA ILE A 111 -12.70 18.42 -8.39
C ILE A 111 -12.53 19.10 -7.02
N THR A 112 -11.74 20.16 -6.99
CA THR A 112 -11.84 21.18 -5.94
C THR A 112 -12.92 22.17 -6.33
N SER A 113 -13.95 22.24 -5.46
CA SER A 113 -14.84 23.37 -5.14
C SER A 113 -15.73 23.98 -6.22
#